data_AF-A0A7Y5ARX3-F1
#
_entry.id   AF-A0A7Y5ARX3-F1
#
_cell.length_a   1.000
_cell.length_b   1.000
_cell.length_c   1.000
_cell.angle_alpha   90.00
_cell.angle_beta   90.00
_cell.angle_gamma   90.00
#
_symmetry.space_group_name_H-M   'P 1'
#
loop_
_entity.id
_entity.type
_entity.pdbx_description
1 polymer ?
#
loop_
_entity_poly.entity_id
_entity_poly.type
_entity_poly.pdbx_seq_one_letter_code
_entity_poly.pdbx_strand_id
1 'polypeptide(L)'
;MTAYIYNRVPQHIIDGFRASRTVFDHLHNVFQVCECINYYSELKASNLRDGFDIIVFGAHNPRVLVRRANGFSCIQLPFQIIDDGETISLVLEDFGEIVDGRFTSLMRSALNTALDSNISTDEIALTLAESFGLDVQTACLYCDIFFHLVSQDHGYFRFDDDEENQNGDIHPRFHLDFFLNNTSSFKIGLDRPIEIEAIVSMLDPSKPKWYLRK
;
A
#
# COMPACT_ATOMS: atom_id res chain seq x y z
N MET A 1 -17.23 -5.88 -5.58
CA MET A 1 -16.31 -4.97 -4.84
C MET A 1 -16.04 -3.78 -5.74
N THR A 2 -16.01 -2.55 -5.22
CA THR A 2 -15.66 -1.38 -6.05
C THR A 2 -14.15 -1.33 -6.23
N ALA A 3 -13.69 -1.03 -7.44
CA ALA A 3 -12.27 -0.87 -7.75
C ALA A 3 -12.05 0.50 -8.42
N TYR A 4 -11.09 1.26 -7.92
CA TYR A 4 -10.71 2.58 -8.43
C TYR A 4 -9.36 2.45 -9.13
N ILE A 5 -9.31 2.76 -10.41
CA ILE A 5 -8.14 2.53 -11.26
C ILE A 5 -7.48 3.88 -11.50
N TYR A 6 -6.16 3.96 -11.31
CA TYR A 6 -5.34 5.12 -11.62
C TYR A 6 -4.34 4.74 -12.68
N ASN A 7 -4.18 5.60 -13.70
CA ASN A 7 -3.31 5.37 -14.83
C ASN A 7 -2.61 6.66 -15.23
N ARG A 8 -1.37 6.54 -15.72
CA ARG A 8 -0.43 7.64 -16.00
C ARG A 8 -0.04 8.40 -14.73
N VAL A 9 0.06 7.67 -13.61
CA VAL A 9 0.56 8.20 -12.35
C VAL A 9 2.00 8.70 -12.56
N PRO A 10 2.37 9.90 -12.06
CA PRO A 10 3.70 10.43 -12.29
C PRO A 10 4.80 9.49 -11.82
N GLN A 11 5.87 9.39 -12.61
CA GLN A 11 6.95 8.42 -12.38
C GLN A 11 7.58 8.55 -10.98
N HIS A 12 7.71 9.78 -10.45
CA HIS A 12 8.25 9.99 -9.10
C HIS A 12 7.39 9.37 -7.98
N ILE A 13 6.08 9.23 -8.17
CA ILE A 13 5.20 8.53 -7.23
C ILE A 13 5.44 7.03 -7.32
N ILE A 14 5.55 6.49 -8.54
CA ILE A 14 5.83 5.06 -8.78
C ILE A 14 7.21 4.65 -8.26
N ASP A 15 8.22 5.45 -8.53
CA ASP A 15 9.61 5.26 -8.06
C ASP A 15 9.73 5.48 -6.54
N GLY A 16 8.80 6.24 -5.95
CA GLY A 16 8.75 6.48 -4.51
C GLY A 16 8.42 5.22 -3.70
N PHE A 17 7.74 4.24 -4.30
CA PHE A 17 7.40 3.00 -3.61
C PHE A 17 8.62 2.08 -3.42
N ARG A 18 8.79 1.53 -2.22
CA ARG A 18 9.94 0.70 -1.81
C ARG A 18 9.59 -0.79 -1.74
N ALA A 19 10.62 -1.64 -1.69
CA ALA A 19 10.45 -3.06 -1.37
C ALA A 19 10.02 -3.22 0.09
N SER A 20 8.96 -3.97 0.37
CA SER A 20 8.35 -4.09 1.70
C SER A 20 9.12 -5.06 2.61
N ARG A 21 10.25 -4.64 3.20
CA ARG A 21 11.08 -5.52 4.05
C ARG A 21 10.76 -5.40 5.53
N THR A 22 10.24 -4.25 5.92
CA THR A 22 9.89 -3.89 7.29
C THR A 22 8.49 -3.31 7.35
N VAL A 23 7.95 -3.18 8.56
CA VAL A 23 6.69 -2.45 8.79
C VAL A 23 6.78 -1.00 8.29
N PHE A 24 7.94 -0.36 8.45
CA PHE A 24 8.17 1.00 7.99
C PHE A 24 8.20 1.12 6.47
N ASP A 25 8.72 0.13 5.76
CA ASP A 25 8.62 0.10 4.29
C ASP A 25 7.16 -0.04 3.84
N HIS A 26 6.36 -0.80 4.60
CA HIS A 26 4.95 -0.96 4.30
C HIS A 26 4.18 0.34 4.51
N LEU A 27 4.38 1.01 5.66
CA LEU A 27 3.79 2.33 5.92
C LEU A 27 4.24 3.38 4.91
N HIS A 28 5.52 3.38 4.52
CA HIS A 28 6.01 4.26 3.45
C HIS A 28 5.20 4.08 2.17
N ASN A 29 4.97 2.83 1.76
CA ASN A 29 4.19 2.51 0.56
C ASN A 29 2.71 2.89 0.71
N VAL A 30 2.12 2.70 1.90
CA VAL A 30 0.76 3.18 2.20
C VAL A 30 0.67 4.69 2.04
N PHE A 31 1.61 5.45 2.60
CA PHE A 31 1.64 6.92 2.46
C PHE A 31 1.90 7.36 1.01
N GLN A 32 2.64 6.58 0.23
CA GLN A 32 2.80 6.81 -1.20
C GLN A 32 1.48 6.66 -1.97
N VAL A 33 0.62 5.72 -1.57
CA VAL A 33 -0.74 5.60 -2.12
C VAL A 33 -1.60 6.80 -1.70
N CYS A 34 -1.54 7.21 -0.43
CA CYS A 34 -2.30 8.36 0.05
C CYS A 34 -1.96 9.62 -0.75
N GLU A 35 -0.68 9.89 -1.03
CA GLU A 35 -0.28 10.98 -1.92
C GLU A 35 -0.87 10.82 -3.31
N CYS A 36 -0.84 9.61 -3.89
CA CYS A 36 -1.43 9.39 -5.20
C CYS A 36 -2.93 9.76 -5.22
N ILE A 37 -3.68 9.29 -4.24
CA ILE A 37 -5.12 9.51 -4.16
C ILE A 37 -5.43 11.00 -3.91
N ASN A 38 -4.70 11.64 -2.99
CA ASN A 38 -4.95 13.01 -2.57
C ASN A 38 -4.58 14.05 -3.64
N TYR A 39 -3.50 13.82 -4.40
CA TYR A 39 -2.98 14.82 -5.35
C TYR A 39 -3.29 14.53 -6.82
N TYR A 40 -3.67 13.30 -7.16
CA TYR A 40 -3.87 12.87 -8.54
C TYR A 40 -5.23 12.18 -8.76
N SER A 41 -6.26 12.68 -8.07
CA SER A 41 -7.65 12.20 -8.17
C SER A 41 -8.18 12.22 -9.61
N GLU A 42 -7.72 13.16 -10.43
CA GLU A 42 -8.08 13.34 -11.84
C GLU A 42 -7.51 12.25 -12.77
N LEU A 43 -6.52 11.47 -12.30
CA LEU A 43 -5.94 10.35 -13.05
C LEU A 43 -6.76 9.06 -12.93
N LYS A 44 -7.91 9.12 -12.24
CA LYS A 44 -8.86 8.02 -12.14
C LYS A 44 -9.35 7.63 -13.55
N ALA A 45 -9.02 6.41 -13.95
CA ALA A 45 -9.41 5.81 -15.22
C ALA A 45 -10.80 5.17 -15.13
N SER A 46 -11.51 5.15 -16.26
CA SER A 46 -12.86 4.60 -16.35
C SER A 46 -12.89 3.06 -16.36
N ASN A 47 -11.82 2.42 -16.83
CA ASN A 47 -11.74 0.98 -16.98
C ASN A 47 -10.28 0.48 -17.04
N LEU A 48 -10.09 -0.83 -16.85
CA LEU A 48 -8.78 -1.48 -16.80
C LEU A 48 -8.10 -1.62 -18.17
N ARG A 49 -8.85 -1.55 -19.28
CA ARG A 49 -8.30 -1.72 -20.64
C ARG A 49 -7.38 -0.58 -21.03
N ASP A 50 -7.56 0.58 -20.43
CA ASP A 50 -6.70 1.75 -20.63
C ASP A 50 -5.32 1.57 -19.96
N GLY A 51 -5.11 0.48 -19.22
CA GLY A 51 -3.94 0.23 -18.39
C GLY A 51 -4.19 0.63 -16.93
N PHE A 52 -3.22 0.33 -16.07
CA PHE A 52 -3.23 0.76 -14.68
C PHE A 52 -1.81 0.91 -14.17
N ASP A 53 -1.61 1.86 -13.26
CA ASP A 53 -0.43 1.94 -12.41
C ASP A 53 -0.79 1.55 -10.98
N ILE A 54 -1.98 1.99 -10.51
CA ILE A 54 -2.50 1.70 -9.18
C ILE A 54 -3.98 1.30 -9.28
N ILE A 55 -4.39 0.28 -8.55
CA ILE A 55 -5.80 -0.10 -8.38
C ILE A 55 -6.11 -0.17 -6.89
N VAL A 56 -7.10 0.58 -6.46
CA VAL A 56 -7.59 0.60 -5.07
C VAL A 56 -8.90 -0.20 -5.00
N PHE A 57 -8.94 -1.23 -4.17
CA PHE A 57 -10.11 -2.09 -3.97
C PHE A 57 -10.85 -1.68 -2.70
N GLY A 58 -12.08 -1.15 -2.83
CA GLY A 58 -12.90 -0.67 -1.72
C GLY A 58 -13.86 -1.71 -1.15
N ALA A 59 -13.35 -2.69 -0.39
CA ALA A 59 -14.17 -3.56 0.46
C ALA A 59 -13.87 -3.32 1.94
N HIS A 60 -14.45 -4.14 2.83
CA HIS A 60 -14.20 -4.11 4.29
C HIS A 60 -12.71 -4.19 4.66
N ASN A 61 -11.85 -4.76 3.81
CA ASN A 61 -10.40 -4.69 3.95
C ASN A 61 -9.80 -4.10 2.67
N PRO A 62 -9.65 -2.77 2.59
CA PRO A 62 -9.15 -2.10 1.41
C PRO A 62 -7.73 -2.55 1.05
N ARG A 63 -7.50 -2.76 -0.23
CA ARG A 63 -6.21 -3.23 -0.76
C ARG A 63 -5.83 -2.40 -1.96
N VAL A 64 -4.53 -2.26 -2.17
CA VAL A 64 -3.99 -1.49 -3.28
C VAL A 64 -3.03 -2.37 -4.06
N LEU A 65 -3.31 -2.54 -5.34
CA LEU A 65 -2.40 -3.17 -6.28
C LEU A 65 -1.60 -2.09 -7.00
N VAL A 66 -0.28 -2.19 -6.92
CA VAL A 66 0.67 -1.23 -7.51
C VAL A 66 1.49 -1.96 -8.56
N ARG A 67 1.49 -1.47 -9.79
CA ARG A 67 2.31 -1.97 -10.88
C ARG A 67 3.78 -1.64 -10.63
N ARG A 68 4.65 -2.60 -10.92
CA ARG A 68 6.11 -2.47 -10.92
C ARG A 68 6.66 -2.83 -12.29
N ALA A 69 7.93 -2.52 -12.54
CA ALA A 69 8.58 -2.83 -13.82
C ALA A 69 8.42 -4.30 -14.23
N ASN A 70 8.66 -5.22 -13.28
CA ASN A 70 8.64 -6.66 -13.51
C ASN A 70 7.54 -7.38 -12.73
N GLY A 71 6.39 -6.73 -12.50
CA GLY A 71 5.30 -7.37 -11.77
C GLY A 71 4.40 -6.39 -11.03
N PHE A 72 3.97 -6.77 -9.83
CA PHE A 72 3.09 -5.94 -9.00
C PHE A 72 3.17 -6.31 -7.53
N SER A 73 2.84 -5.35 -6.68
CA SER A 73 2.69 -5.55 -5.24
C SER A 73 1.26 -5.21 -4.81
N CYS A 74 0.64 -6.07 -4.02
CA CYS A 74 -0.62 -5.82 -3.35
C CYS A 74 -0.36 -5.51 -1.88
N ILE A 75 -0.72 -4.31 -1.45
CA ILE A 75 -0.59 -3.84 -0.06
C ILE A 75 -1.97 -3.66 0.59
N GLN A 76 -2.03 -3.83 1.90
CA GLN A 76 -3.23 -3.51 2.67
C GLN A 76 -3.30 -1.99 2.88
N LEU A 77 -4.47 -1.41 2.70
CA LEU A 77 -4.72 0.01 2.96
C LEU A 77 -5.52 0.13 4.27
N PRO A 78 -4.93 0.64 5.36
CA PRO A 78 -5.55 0.67 6.68
C PRO A 78 -6.53 1.86 6.84
N PHE A 79 -7.21 2.25 5.76
CA PHE A 79 -8.11 3.40 5.73
C PHE A 79 -9.42 3.03 5.08
N GLN A 80 -10.51 3.52 5.63
CA GLN A 80 -11.81 3.47 4.97
C GLN A 80 -11.78 4.36 3.73
N ILE A 81 -12.39 3.88 2.65
CA ILE A 81 -12.55 4.64 1.41
C ILE A 81 -13.97 5.19 1.36
N ILE A 82 -14.08 6.51 1.20
CA ILE A 82 -15.33 7.21 0.96
C ILE A 82 -15.35 7.67 -0.50
N ASP A 83 -16.38 7.27 -1.25
CA ASP A 83 -16.56 7.61 -2.67
C ASP A 83 -17.75 8.57 -2.81
N ASP A 84 -17.50 9.76 -3.35
CA ASP A 84 -18.53 10.76 -3.63
C ASP A 84 -19.08 10.66 -5.08
N GLY A 85 -18.55 9.71 -5.86
CA GLY A 85 -18.90 9.47 -7.26
C GLY A 85 -17.88 10.03 -8.25
N GLU A 86 -17.20 11.13 -7.90
CA GLU A 86 -16.13 11.70 -8.73
C GLU A 86 -14.77 11.25 -8.19
N THR A 87 -14.51 11.53 -6.92
CA THR A 87 -13.26 11.26 -6.25
C THR A 87 -13.43 10.27 -5.10
N ILE A 88 -12.31 9.75 -4.62
CA ILE A 88 -12.29 8.99 -3.37
C ILE A 88 -11.51 9.77 -2.32
N SER A 89 -11.96 9.72 -1.09
CA SER A 89 -11.26 10.21 0.08
C SER A 89 -11.00 9.07 1.05
N LEU A 90 -10.00 9.27 1.91
CA LEU A 90 -9.52 8.28 2.86
C LEU A 90 -9.77 8.77 4.29
N VAL A 91 -10.27 7.87 5.14
CA VAL A 91 -10.56 8.16 6.56
C VAL A 91 -9.94 7.06 7.43
N LEU A 92 -9.26 7.46 8.49
CA LEU A 92 -8.87 6.58 9.58
C LEU A 92 -10.01 6.54 10.61
N GLU A 93 -10.90 5.56 10.46
CA GLU A 93 -12.17 5.47 11.19
C GLU A 93 -11.97 5.42 12.72
N ASP A 94 -10.99 4.66 13.20
CA ASP A 94 -10.70 4.48 14.63
C ASP A 94 -10.36 5.79 15.37
N PHE A 95 -9.89 6.79 14.63
CA PHE A 95 -9.52 8.11 15.17
C PHE A 95 -10.43 9.24 14.64
N GLY A 96 -11.32 8.96 13.70
CA GLY A 96 -12.12 9.98 13.03
C GLY A 96 -11.30 10.99 12.22
N GLU A 97 -10.10 10.61 11.77
CA GLU A 97 -9.16 11.51 11.08
C GLU A 97 -9.26 11.37 9.56
N ILE A 98 -9.27 12.51 8.86
CA ILE A 98 -9.20 12.55 7.40
C ILE A 98 -7.75 12.36 6.96
N VAL A 99 -7.51 11.46 6.01
CA VAL A 99 -6.18 11.13 5.51
C VAL A 99 -5.87 12.02 4.31
N ASP A 100 -5.66 13.30 4.58
CA ASP A 100 -5.32 14.33 3.59
C ASP A 100 -3.80 14.54 3.43
N GLY A 101 -3.41 15.58 2.70
CA GLY A 101 -2.00 15.94 2.52
C GLY A 101 -1.28 16.33 3.82
N ARG A 102 -2.00 16.92 4.79
CA ARG A 102 -1.45 17.28 6.11
C ARG A 102 -1.24 16.03 6.95
N PHE A 103 -2.23 15.14 7.03
CA PHE A 103 -2.10 13.85 7.69
C PHE A 103 -0.91 13.07 7.13
N THR A 104 -0.83 12.98 5.80
CA THR A 104 0.24 12.22 5.14
C THR A 104 1.63 12.81 5.46
N SER A 105 1.74 14.14 5.53
CA SER A 105 2.99 14.82 5.90
C SER A 105 3.38 14.59 7.36
N LEU A 106 2.42 14.64 8.29
CA LEU A 106 2.63 14.31 9.71
C LEU A 106 3.14 12.87 9.86
N MET A 107 2.47 11.92 9.21
CA MET A 107 2.85 10.51 9.28
C MET A 107 4.21 10.23 8.63
N ARG A 108 4.55 10.90 7.52
CA ARG A 108 5.89 10.81 6.92
C ARG A 108 6.96 11.38 7.84
N SER A 109 6.68 12.46 8.56
CA SER A 109 7.62 13.00 9.56
C SER A 109 7.85 12.01 10.69
N ALA A 110 6.78 11.43 11.25
CA ALA A 110 6.87 10.42 12.29
C ALA A 110 7.66 9.18 11.82
N LEU A 111 7.41 8.74 10.58
CA LEU A 111 8.13 7.63 9.96
C LEU A 111 9.63 7.92 9.83
N ASN A 112 10.01 9.11 9.37
CA ASN A 112 11.42 9.48 9.22
C ASN A 112 12.11 9.57 10.59
N THR A 113 11.47 10.17 11.60
CA THR A 113 11.98 10.16 12.97
C THR A 113 12.20 8.74 13.49
N ALA A 114 11.23 7.84 13.27
CA ALA A 114 11.34 6.44 13.69
C ALA A 114 12.42 5.64 12.95
N LEU A 115 12.84 6.07 11.76
CA LEU A 115 13.93 5.45 11.00
C LEU A 115 15.31 5.98 11.42
N ASP A 116 15.39 7.26 11.81
CA ASP A 116 16.64 7.92 12.19
C ASP A 116 17.04 7.62 13.64
N SER A 117 16.07 7.34 14.52
CA SER A 117 16.31 7.07 15.94
C SER A 117 15.83 5.68 16.38
N ASN A 118 16.25 5.25 17.57
CA ASN A 118 15.61 4.11 18.23
C ASN A 118 14.17 4.51 18.54
N ILE A 119 13.20 3.87 17.86
CA ILE A 119 11.74 4.09 17.98
C ILE A 119 11.35 4.59 19.38
N SER A 120 11.13 5.90 19.50
CA SER A 120 10.82 6.58 20.74
C SER A 120 9.54 7.39 20.57
N THR A 121 8.54 7.09 21.39
CA THR A 121 7.26 7.82 21.40
C THR A 121 7.46 9.31 21.65
N ASP A 122 8.37 9.63 22.57
CA ASP A 122 8.61 10.99 23.02
C ASP A 122 9.30 11.82 21.93
N GLU A 123 10.23 11.20 21.20
CA GLU A 123 10.97 11.85 20.12
C GLU A 123 10.08 12.11 18.90
N ILE A 124 9.21 11.15 18.56
CA ILE A 124 8.21 11.33 17.50
C ILE A 124 7.25 12.45 17.88
N ALA A 125 6.66 12.41 19.07
CA ALA A 125 5.74 13.45 19.53
C ALA A 125 6.41 14.84 19.56
N LEU A 126 7.65 14.92 20.05
CA LEU A 126 8.43 16.17 20.07
C LEU A 126 8.69 16.68 18.64
N THR A 127 9.12 15.81 17.74
CA THR A 127 9.37 16.19 16.34
C THR A 127 8.11 16.71 15.66
N LEU A 128 6.96 16.07 15.90
CA LEU A 128 5.67 16.51 15.36
C LEU A 128 5.26 17.87 15.93
N ALA A 129 5.44 18.09 17.23
CA ALA A 129 5.16 19.37 17.88
C ALA A 129 6.03 20.50 17.29
N GLU A 130 7.33 20.27 17.18
CA GLU A 130 8.29 21.28 16.70
C GLU A 130 8.15 21.56 15.20
N SER A 131 8.02 20.51 14.37
CA SER A 131 8.01 20.65 12.90
C SER A 131 6.71 21.21 12.35
N PHE A 132 5.59 20.97 13.04
CA PHE A 132 4.26 21.37 12.58
C PHE A 132 3.58 22.40 13.50
N GLY A 133 4.25 22.84 14.57
CA GLY A 133 3.70 23.81 15.52
C GLY A 133 2.48 23.30 16.28
N LEU A 134 2.43 22.00 16.56
CA LEU A 134 1.31 21.37 17.27
C LEU A 134 1.45 21.59 18.77
N ASP A 135 0.32 21.72 19.46
CA ASP A 135 0.30 21.59 20.91
C ASP A 135 0.61 20.14 21.33
N VAL A 136 0.99 19.96 22.60
CA VAL A 136 1.41 18.65 23.14
C VAL A 136 0.32 17.60 22.99
N GLN A 137 -0.95 17.94 23.20
CA GLN A 137 -2.04 16.98 23.13
C GLN A 137 -2.24 16.50 21.69
N THR A 138 -2.24 17.42 20.72
CA THR A 138 -2.34 17.09 19.29
C THR A 138 -1.12 16.29 18.80
N ALA A 139 0.09 16.63 19.26
CA ALA A 139 1.29 15.89 18.90
C ALA A 139 1.28 14.44 19.45
N CYS A 140 0.85 14.26 20.70
CA CYS A 140 0.66 12.92 21.28
C CYS A 140 -0.38 12.11 20.51
N LEU A 141 -1.52 12.72 20.11
CA LEU A 141 -2.54 12.06 19.31
C LEU A 141 -1.97 11.53 17.98
N TYR A 142 -1.23 12.34 17.24
CA TYR A 142 -0.62 11.88 15.98
C TYR A 142 0.50 10.85 16.19
N CYS A 143 1.20 10.90 17.33
CA CYS A 143 2.12 9.83 17.72
C CYS A 143 1.37 8.51 17.96
N ASP A 144 0.25 8.54 18.68
CA ASP A 144 -0.60 7.36 18.92
C ASP A 144 -1.16 6.80 17.61
N ILE A 145 -1.61 7.66 16.69
CA ILE A 145 -2.05 7.27 15.35
C ILE A 145 -0.92 6.56 14.59
N PHE A 146 0.30 7.11 14.62
CA PHE A 146 1.44 6.49 13.97
C PHE A 146 1.71 5.08 14.51
N PHE A 147 1.74 4.91 15.83
CA PHE A 147 1.94 3.59 16.45
C PHE A 147 0.77 2.64 16.23
N HIS A 148 -0.46 3.15 16.19
CA HIS A 148 -1.62 2.38 15.80
C HIS A 148 -1.41 1.81 14.39
N LEU A 149 -1.02 2.63 13.41
CA LEU A 149 -0.74 2.18 12.05
C LEU A 149 0.40 1.16 11.99
N VAL A 150 1.49 1.37 12.73
CA VAL A 150 2.62 0.41 12.84
C VAL A 150 2.16 -0.93 13.43
N SER A 151 1.18 -0.93 14.33
CA SER A 151 0.71 -2.14 15.00
C SER A 151 -0.26 -2.98 14.15
N GLN A 152 -0.76 -2.44 13.03
CA GLN A 152 -1.69 -3.14 12.15
C GLN A 152 -1.02 -4.31 11.41
N ASP A 153 -1.80 -5.34 11.10
CA ASP A 153 -1.36 -6.38 10.18
C ASP A 153 -1.34 -5.82 8.75
N HIS A 154 -0.17 -5.84 8.15
CA HIS A 154 0.13 -5.29 6.84
C HIS A 154 0.23 -6.36 5.76
N GLY A 155 -0.34 -7.56 5.99
CA GLY A 155 -0.27 -8.71 5.09
C GLY A 155 -0.28 -8.31 3.60
N TYR A 156 0.76 -8.73 2.88
CA TYR A 156 1.01 -8.30 1.52
C TYR A 156 1.45 -9.47 0.66
N PHE A 157 1.24 -9.35 -0.65
CA PHE A 157 1.80 -10.29 -1.61
C PHE A 157 2.28 -9.54 -2.83
N ARG A 158 3.19 -10.16 -3.57
CA ARG A 158 3.65 -9.63 -4.85
C ARG A 158 3.74 -10.75 -5.86
N PHE A 159 3.74 -10.36 -7.12
CA PHE A 159 4.14 -11.19 -8.23
C PHE A 159 5.37 -10.58 -8.85
N ASP A 160 6.36 -11.42 -9.12
CA ASP A 160 7.60 -11.04 -9.77
C ASP A 160 7.81 -11.91 -11.03
N ASP A 161 8.22 -11.27 -12.13
CA ASP A 161 8.90 -11.86 -13.27
C ASP A 161 10.42 -11.70 -13.04
N ASP A 162 11.03 -12.70 -12.41
CA ASP A 162 12.40 -12.67 -11.90
C ASP A 162 13.32 -13.58 -12.73
N GLU A 163 13.63 -13.11 -13.94
CA GLU A 163 14.51 -13.83 -14.87
C GLU A 163 15.95 -13.94 -14.37
N GLU A 164 16.43 -12.95 -13.59
CA GLU A 164 17.80 -12.87 -13.10
C GLU A 164 18.10 -13.89 -12.00
N ASN A 165 17.15 -14.12 -11.08
CA ASN A 165 17.34 -15.02 -9.94
C ASN A 165 16.68 -16.39 -10.12
N GLN A 166 16.15 -16.71 -11.31
CA GLN A 166 15.49 -17.99 -11.55
C GLN A 166 16.40 -19.19 -11.24
N ASN A 167 15.86 -20.18 -10.55
CA ASN A 167 16.58 -21.41 -10.18
C ASN A 167 15.65 -22.63 -10.28
N GLY A 168 15.15 -22.87 -11.50
CA GLY A 168 14.23 -23.96 -11.79
C GLY A 168 13.04 -23.98 -10.82
N ASP A 169 12.75 -25.15 -10.25
CA ASP A 169 11.62 -25.33 -9.33
C ASP A 169 11.83 -24.70 -7.94
N ILE A 170 13.06 -24.30 -7.59
CA ILE A 170 13.38 -23.68 -6.29
C ILE A 170 12.97 -22.21 -6.29
N HIS A 171 13.23 -21.50 -7.40
CA HIS A 171 12.82 -20.10 -7.59
C HIS A 171 12.35 -19.92 -9.03
N PRO A 172 11.08 -20.23 -9.33
CA PRO A 172 10.55 -20.08 -10.68
C PRO A 172 10.57 -18.63 -11.14
N ARG A 173 10.84 -18.39 -12.42
CA ARG A 173 10.85 -17.04 -13.02
C ARG A 173 9.59 -16.26 -12.67
N PHE A 174 8.42 -16.85 -12.90
CA PHE A 174 7.14 -16.26 -12.53
C PHE A 174 6.68 -16.86 -11.20
N HIS A 175 6.53 -16.02 -10.18
CA HIS A 175 6.07 -16.51 -8.89
C HIS A 175 5.28 -15.46 -8.11
N LEU A 176 4.38 -15.95 -7.26
CA LEU A 176 3.71 -15.15 -6.24
C LEU A 176 4.40 -15.38 -4.90
N ASP A 177 4.85 -14.30 -4.26
CA ASP A 177 5.32 -14.31 -2.88
C ASP A 177 4.19 -13.83 -1.96
N PHE A 178 3.79 -14.65 -0.99
CA PHE A 178 2.84 -14.28 0.05
C PHE A 178 3.59 -14.08 1.36
N PHE A 179 3.45 -12.90 1.99
CA PHE A 179 4.15 -12.56 3.22
C PHE A 179 3.17 -12.58 4.39
N LEU A 180 3.45 -13.48 5.35
CA LEU A 180 2.71 -13.57 6.62
C LEU A 180 3.30 -12.62 7.68
N ASN A 181 4.59 -12.32 7.56
CA ASN A 181 5.30 -11.28 8.30
C ASN A 181 6.57 -10.89 7.51
N ASN A 182 7.39 -9.99 8.06
CA ASN A 182 8.59 -9.48 7.39
C ASN A 182 9.64 -10.55 7.01
N THR A 183 9.57 -11.76 7.56
CA THR A 183 10.57 -12.82 7.36
C THR A 183 9.99 -14.14 6.86
N SER A 184 8.67 -14.33 6.95
CA SER A 184 7.98 -15.55 6.55
C SER A 184 7.20 -15.30 5.27
N SER A 185 7.72 -15.89 4.19
CA SER A 185 7.02 -15.97 2.92
C SER A 185 6.88 -17.41 2.48
N PHE A 186 5.80 -17.70 1.76
CA PHE A 186 5.70 -18.89 0.93
C PHE A 186 5.45 -18.44 -0.51
N LYS A 187 5.90 -19.27 -1.45
CA LYS A 187 5.88 -18.95 -2.87
C LYS A 187 5.00 -19.91 -3.64
N ILE A 188 4.36 -19.39 -4.68
CA ILE A 188 3.67 -20.20 -5.67
C ILE A 188 4.30 -19.90 -7.03
N GLY A 189 4.98 -20.90 -7.60
CA GLY A 189 5.51 -20.83 -8.96
C GLY A 189 4.41 -20.90 -10.02
N LEU A 190 4.64 -20.23 -11.15
CA LEU A 190 3.76 -20.22 -12.31
C LEU A 190 4.56 -20.53 -13.58
N ASP A 191 3.98 -21.30 -14.50
CA ASP A 191 4.63 -21.62 -15.78
C ASP A 191 4.61 -20.45 -16.77
N ARG A 192 3.73 -19.47 -16.52
CA ARG A 192 3.52 -18.29 -17.38
C ARG A 192 3.23 -17.05 -16.54
N PRO A 193 3.43 -15.84 -17.10
CA PRO A 193 3.04 -14.61 -16.42
C PRO A 193 1.57 -14.63 -16.02
N ILE A 194 1.27 -14.13 -14.83
CA ILE A 194 -0.12 -13.99 -14.37
C ILE A 194 -0.79 -12.80 -15.06
N GLU A 195 -2.01 -13.02 -15.55
CA GLU A 195 -2.84 -11.98 -16.15
C GLU A 195 -3.47 -11.10 -15.05
N ILE A 196 -3.67 -9.81 -15.34
CA ILE A 196 -4.24 -8.88 -14.35
C ILE A 196 -5.64 -9.30 -13.92
N GLU A 197 -6.44 -9.85 -14.83
CA GLU A 197 -7.76 -10.39 -14.58
C GLU A 197 -7.74 -11.51 -13.54
N ALA A 198 -6.68 -12.32 -13.52
CA ALA A 198 -6.50 -13.38 -12.52
C ALA A 198 -6.32 -12.78 -11.12
N ILE A 199 -5.48 -11.75 -10.98
CA ILE A 199 -5.21 -11.07 -9.71
C ILE A 199 -6.47 -10.37 -9.20
N VAL A 200 -7.15 -9.63 -10.09
CA VAL A 200 -8.41 -8.98 -9.75
C VAL A 200 -9.42 -10.02 -9.29
N SER A 201 -9.44 -11.20 -9.93
CA SER A 201 -10.29 -12.30 -9.48
C SER A 201 -9.88 -12.86 -8.12
N MET A 202 -8.58 -12.91 -7.78
CA MET A 202 -8.13 -13.31 -6.45
C MET A 202 -8.65 -12.34 -5.38
N LEU A 203 -8.56 -11.04 -5.63
CA LEU A 203 -8.89 -9.98 -4.68
C LEU A 203 -10.40 -9.70 -4.56
N ASP A 204 -11.17 -9.84 -5.63
CA ASP A 204 -12.61 -9.56 -5.63
C ASP A 204 -13.42 -10.80 -5.23
N PRO A 205 -14.08 -10.84 -4.06
CA PRO A 205 -14.85 -12.01 -3.62
C PRO A 205 -16.04 -12.33 -4.53
N SER A 206 -16.48 -11.39 -5.36
CA SER A 206 -17.61 -11.59 -6.29
C SER A 206 -17.22 -12.27 -7.60
N LYS A 207 -15.93 -12.50 -7.85
CA LYS A 207 -15.43 -13.10 -9.09
C LYS A 207 -15.06 -14.59 -8.93
N PRO A 208 -15.24 -15.42 -9.99
CA PRO A 208 -14.84 -16.83 -9.98
C PRO A 208 -13.33 -17.00 -9.76
N LYS A 209 -12.96 -17.75 -8.73
CA LYS A 209 -11.56 -17.93 -8.34
C LYS A 209 -10.80 -18.84 -9.29
N TRP A 210 -9.53 -18.53 -9.46
CA TRP A 210 -8.61 -19.36 -10.22
C TRP A 210 -8.17 -20.55 -9.38
N TYR A 211 -8.03 -21.70 -10.02
CA TYR A 211 -7.57 -22.92 -9.37
C TYR A 211 -6.11 -23.15 -9.71
N LEU A 212 -5.33 -23.51 -8.70
CA LEU A 212 -4.01 -24.10 -8.91
C LEU A 212 -4.23 -25.49 -9.51
N ARG A 213 -3.76 -25.70 -10.74
CA ARG A 213 -3.76 -27.00 -11.41
C ARG A 213 -2.32 -27.41 -11.64
N LYS A 214 -2.03 -28.68 -11.38
CA LYS A 214 -0.71 -29.30 -11.57
C LYS A 214 -0.65 -29.94 -12.95
#